data_AF-A0AAP0SA74-F1
#
_entry.id   AF-A0AAP0SA74-F1
#
_cell.length_a   1.000
_cell.length_b   1.000
_cell.length_c   1.000
_cell.angle_alpha   90.00
_cell.angle_beta   90.00
_cell.angle_gamma   90.00
#
_symmetry.space_group_name_H-M   'P 1'
#
loop_
_entity.id
_entity.type
_entity.pdbx_description
1 polymer ?
#
loop_
_entity_poly.entity_id
_entity_poly.type
_entity_poly.pdbx_seq_one_letter_code
_entity_poly.pdbx_strand_id
1 'polypeptide(L)'
;MVGIEGIVVGTVGNGVDGSGGRVTLGIVGMDGNVGLGKDGIWVLGNGELELWANVSAAGGAASGVCKRWFANRLTGIKENAKFQKNGQNNDQVSGLKHVVDEAKHHHNVTYVYVWHALAGYWGGVKPAATGMEHYDCALAYPVQSPGVMGNQPDIVMDCLAVHGLVLVHPKKVFNFYNELHAYLASCGVDGVKVDVQNIVETLGAGRGGRVALTRSYQQALEASVA
;
A
#
# COMPACT_ATOMS: atom_id res chain seq x y z
N MET A 1 -31.23 5.63 10.44
CA MET A 1 -30.31 5.71 9.30
C MET A 1 -29.02 5.08 9.79
N VAL A 2 -28.70 3.86 9.35
CA VAL A 2 -27.46 3.17 9.76
C VAL A 2 -26.34 3.80 8.95
N GLY A 3 -25.42 4.49 9.63
CA GLY A 3 -24.28 5.16 8.98
C GLY A 3 -23.27 4.15 8.45
N ILE A 4 -22.49 4.52 7.46
CA ILE A 4 -21.40 3.68 6.96
C ILE A 4 -20.23 3.80 7.94
N GLU A 5 -19.84 2.68 8.55
CA GLU A 5 -18.80 2.66 9.57
C GLU A 5 -17.37 2.79 8.99
N GLY A 6 -17.15 2.50 7.70
CA GLY A 6 -15.93 2.98 7.05
C GLY A 6 -15.60 2.47 5.66
N ILE A 7 -14.56 3.02 5.05
CA ILE A 7 -14.01 2.62 3.73
C ILE A 7 -12.52 2.31 3.89
N VAL A 8 -12.05 1.17 3.36
CA VAL A 8 -10.65 0.84 3.12
C VAL A 8 -10.28 1.16 1.67
N VAL A 9 -9.36 2.10 1.48
CA VAL A 9 -8.77 2.40 0.16
C VAL A 9 -7.47 1.62 0.01
N GLY A 10 -7.47 0.64 -0.90
CA GLY A 10 -6.31 -0.20 -1.22
C GLY A 10 -6.65 -1.70 -1.12
N THR A 11 -6.46 -2.41 -2.22
CA THR A 11 -6.80 -3.83 -2.34
C THR A 11 -5.82 -4.71 -1.55
N VAL A 12 -6.40 -5.63 -0.78
CA VAL A 12 -5.73 -6.78 -0.16
C VAL A 12 -5.76 -7.91 -1.19
N GLY A 13 -4.61 -8.25 -1.77
CA GLY A 13 -4.53 -9.34 -2.72
C GLY A 13 -4.29 -10.68 -2.02
N ASN A 14 -5.33 -11.48 -1.83
CA ASN A 14 -5.18 -12.93 -1.69
C ASN A 14 -5.81 -13.62 -2.90
N GLY A 15 -5.08 -13.60 -4.02
CA GLY A 15 -5.05 -14.63 -5.08
C GLY A 15 -6.31 -15.20 -5.74
N VAL A 16 -7.55 -14.86 -5.37
CA VAL A 16 -8.77 -15.40 -5.99
C VAL A 16 -9.58 -14.32 -6.68
N ASP A 17 -9.57 -14.35 -8.01
CA ASP A 17 -10.43 -13.55 -8.88
C ASP A 17 -11.90 -13.92 -8.61
N GLY A 18 -12.63 -13.04 -7.93
CA GLY A 18 -14.08 -13.15 -7.72
C GLY A 18 -14.80 -12.09 -8.53
N SER A 19 -15.61 -12.52 -9.50
CA SER A 19 -16.41 -11.68 -10.39
C SER A 19 -17.46 -10.86 -9.62
N GLY A 20 -17.11 -9.65 -9.19
CA GLY A 20 -18.03 -8.69 -8.57
C GLY A 20 -18.79 -7.88 -9.63
N GLY A 21 -20.12 -7.86 -9.54
CA GLY A 21 -21.00 -7.14 -10.46
C GLY A 21 -20.78 -5.61 -10.50
N ARG A 22 -21.11 -5.02 -11.65
CA ARG A 22 -20.93 -3.59 -12.00
C ARG A 22 -21.85 -2.67 -11.18
N VAL A 23 -21.29 -1.68 -10.51
CA VAL A 23 -22.01 -0.47 -10.06
C VAL A 23 -21.11 0.75 -10.29
N THR A 24 -21.59 1.70 -11.09
CA THR A 24 -20.86 2.91 -11.49
C THR A 24 -21.20 4.06 -10.55
N LEU A 25 -20.22 4.66 -9.88
CA LEU A 25 -20.37 5.97 -9.24
C LEU A 25 -20.15 7.05 -10.31
N GLY A 26 -21.22 7.76 -10.66
CA GLY A 26 -21.25 8.70 -11.79
C GLY A 26 -20.35 9.93 -11.63
N ILE A 27 -19.66 10.24 -12.72
CA ILE A 27 -19.08 11.54 -13.14
C ILE A 27 -18.34 12.35 -12.06
N VAL A 28 -17.41 11.71 -11.34
CA VAL A 28 -16.13 12.33 -10.96
C VAL A 28 -15.05 11.23 -10.98
N GLY A 29 -14.51 10.91 -12.16
CA GLY A 29 -13.20 10.24 -12.32
C GLY A 29 -12.91 8.94 -11.54
N MET A 30 -13.90 8.24 -10.99
CA MET A 30 -13.73 7.01 -10.20
C MET A 30 -14.53 5.89 -10.85
N ASP A 31 -13.92 5.23 -11.84
CA ASP A 31 -14.40 3.93 -12.32
C ASP A 31 -13.90 2.89 -11.31
N GLY A 32 -14.78 2.11 -10.67
CA GLY A 32 -14.44 1.18 -9.59
C GLY A 32 -15.60 0.24 -9.22
N ASN A 33 -15.38 -1.07 -9.21
CA ASN A 33 -16.33 -2.06 -8.67
C ASN A 33 -16.32 -2.00 -7.14
N VAL A 34 -17.51 -1.97 -6.54
CA VAL A 34 -17.72 -1.82 -5.11
C VAL A 34 -18.59 -2.98 -4.62
N GLY A 35 -18.05 -3.82 -3.73
CA GLY A 35 -18.76 -4.98 -3.19
C GLY A 35 -19.52 -4.64 -1.90
N LEU A 36 -20.79 -5.06 -1.80
CA LEU A 36 -21.69 -4.80 -0.68
C LEU A 36 -21.54 -5.85 0.44
N GLY A 37 -20.96 -5.45 1.58
CA GLY A 37 -21.24 -6.10 2.87
C GLY A 37 -22.54 -5.53 3.44
N LYS A 38 -23.42 -6.38 4.00
CA LYS A 38 -24.76 -5.96 4.46
C LYS A 38 -24.76 -4.97 5.63
N ASP A 39 -23.64 -4.83 6.31
CA ASP A 39 -23.27 -3.75 7.23
C ASP A 39 -21.73 -3.72 7.22
N GLY A 40 -21.08 -2.56 7.03
CA GLY A 40 -19.62 -2.45 7.20
C GLY A 40 -18.77 -1.94 6.01
N ILE A 41 -17.48 -2.24 6.13
CA ILE A 41 -16.30 -1.65 5.47
C ILE A 41 -16.35 -1.74 3.93
N TRP A 42 -16.14 -0.62 3.24
CA TRP A 42 -16.13 -0.55 1.75
C TRP A 42 -14.72 -0.63 1.19
N VAL A 43 -14.50 -1.27 0.04
CA VAL A 43 -13.19 -1.32 -0.62
C VAL A 43 -13.28 -0.67 -2.00
N LEU A 44 -12.39 0.28 -2.30
CA LEU A 44 -12.27 0.87 -3.65
C LEU A 44 -11.31 0.05 -4.53
N GLY A 45 -11.81 -0.50 -5.64
CA GLY A 45 -10.99 -1.07 -6.72
C GLY A 45 -11.76 -1.94 -7.72
N ASN A 46 -11.53 -1.76 -9.03
CA ASN A 46 -12.19 -2.49 -10.15
C ASN A 46 -11.99 -4.01 -10.24
N GLY A 47 -11.52 -4.70 -9.21
CA GLY A 47 -11.03 -6.08 -9.34
C GLY A 47 -9.68 -6.17 -10.08
N GLU A 48 -9.18 -5.05 -10.59
CA GLU A 48 -7.77 -4.81 -10.84
C GLU A 48 -7.16 -4.02 -9.66
N LEU A 49 -5.85 -4.15 -9.45
CA LEU A 49 -5.11 -3.47 -8.39
C LEU A 49 -5.15 -1.94 -8.60
N GLU A 50 -6.19 -1.28 -8.11
CA GLU A 50 -6.29 0.18 -8.14
C GLU A 50 -5.56 0.76 -6.94
N LEU A 51 -4.42 1.37 -7.25
CA LEU A 51 -3.47 1.91 -6.29
C LEU A 51 -3.70 3.41 -6.16
N TRP A 52 -3.83 3.89 -4.93
CA TRP A 52 -3.80 5.33 -4.67
C TRP A 52 -2.37 5.89 -4.81
N ALA A 53 -1.36 5.10 -4.42
CA ALA A 53 0.03 5.50 -4.42
C ALA A 53 0.72 5.36 -5.78
N ASN A 54 1.83 6.08 -5.97
CA ASN A 54 2.69 5.89 -7.14
C ASN A 54 3.54 4.64 -6.97
N VAL A 55 3.47 3.71 -7.93
CA VAL A 55 4.30 2.50 -7.92
C VAL A 55 4.92 2.22 -9.28
N SER A 56 6.07 1.55 -9.30
CA SER A 56 6.71 1.10 -10.55
C SER A 56 7.28 -0.31 -10.44
N ALA A 57 7.30 -1.06 -11.55
CA ALA A 57 7.85 -2.41 -11.61
C ALA A 57 9.35 -2.47 -11.27
N ALA A 58 9.76 -3.56 -10.65
CA ALA A 58 11.17 -3.88 -10.40
C ALA A 58 11.84 -4.47 -11.67
N GLY A 59 12.31 -3.63 -12.58
CA GLY A 59 13.18 -4.04 -13.69
C GLY A 59 12.52 -4.88 -14.81
N GLY A 60 13.27 -5.15 -15.88
CA GLY A 60 12.79 -5.65 -17.17
C GLY A 60 12.13 -7.03 -17.15
N ALA A 61 11.30 -7.28 -18.18
CA ALA A 61 10.42 -8.43 -18.34
C ALA A 61 11.15 -9.78 -18.20
N ALA A 62 11.04 -10.40 -17.03
CA ALA A 62 11.22 -11.83 -16.89
C ALA A 62 9.89 -12.50 -17.26
N SER A 63 9.86 -13.21 -18.38
CA SER A 63 8.72 -14.01 -18.80
C SER A 63 8.58 -15.24 -17.91
N GLY A 64 7.45 -15.36 -17.23
CA GLY A 64 7.03 -16.59 -16.56
C GLY A 64 7.00 -16.46 -15.03
N VAL A 65 5.86 -16.86 -14.46
CA VAL A 65 5.59 -17.05 -13.03
C VAL A 65 5.27 -15.78 -12.21
N CYS A 66 5.95 -14.65 -12.39
CA CYS A 66 5.64 -13.48 -11.56
C CYS A 66 4.53 -12.59 -12.14
N LYS A 67 3.40 -12.42 -11.43
CA LYS A 67 2.45 -11.34 -11.77
C LYS A 67 3.17 -10.00 -11.56
N ARG A 68 3.17 -9.16 -12.60
CA ARG A 68 3.99 -7.92 -12.70
C ARG A 68 3.97 -7.01 -11.46
N TRP A 69 2.90 -7.02 -10.68
CA TRP A 69 2.70 -6.10 -9.57
C TRP A 69 3.26 -6.55 -8.21
N PHE A 70 3.58 -7.83 -8.00
CA PHE A 70 4.10 -8.29 -6.71
C PHE A 70 5.49 -7.73 -6.38
N ALA A 71 6.25 -7.32 -7.39
CA ALA A 71 7.54 -6.66 -7.20
C ALA A 71 7.48 -5.14 -7.44
N ASN A 72 6.28 -4.55 -7.58
CA ASN A 72 6.16 -3.10 -7.72
C ASN A 72 6.69 -2.40 -6.47
N ARG A 73 7.25 -1.21 -6.65
CA ARG A 73 7.87 -0.42 -5.57
C ARG A 73 7.19 0.93 -5.46
N LEU A 74 6.95 1.40 -4.24
CA LEU A 74 6.43 2.74 -3.96
C LEU A 74 7.42 3.79 -4.47
N THR A 75 6.97 4.72 -5.31
CA THR A 75 7.84 5.76 -5.91
C THR A 75 7.56 7.16 -5.39
N GLY A 76 6.63 7.31 -4.46
CA GLY A 76 6.31 8.60 -3.83
C GLY A 76 5.32 8.41 -2.70
N ILE A 77 5.38 9.33 -1.72
CA ILE A 77 4.43 9.38 -0.59
C ILE A 77 3.03 9.81 -1.05
N LYS A 78 2.99 10.74 -2.01
CA LYS A 78 1.75 11.32 -2.54
C LYS A 78 1.05 10.37 -3.52
N GLU A 79 -0.24 10.65 -3.70
CA GLU A 79 -1.11 9.95 -4.63
C GLU A 79 -0.61 10.04 -6.09
N ASN A 80 -1.03 9.09 -6.91
CA ASN A 80 -0.66 9.07 -8.33
C ASN A 80 -1.48 10.03 -9.20
N ALA A 81 -1.04 10.17 -10.46
CA ALA A 81 -1.64 11.06 -11.43
C ALA A 81 -3.14 10.84 -11.69
N LYS A 82 -3.71 9.67 -11.36
CA LYS A 82 -5.17 9.44 -11.48
C LYS A 82 -5.95 10.20 -10.41
N PHE A 83 -5.39 10.33 -9.21
CA PHE A 83 -6.00 11.06 -8.10
C PHE A 83 -5.68 12.55 -8.16
N GLN A 84 -4.58 12.93 -8.81
CA GLN A 84 -4.25 14.32 -9.08
C GLN A 84 -5.13 14.86 -10.23
N LYS A 85 -6.23 15.55 -9.91
CA LYS A 85 -7.04 16.26 -10.92
C LYS A 85 -6.20 17.38 -11.57
N ASN A 86 -6.08 17.37 -12.90
CA ASN A 86 -5.54 18.48 -13.70
C ASN A 86 -6.59 19.59 -13.93
N GLY A 87 -7.18 20.13 -12.86
CA GLY A 87 -8.27 21.12 -12.93
C GLY A 87 -7.78 22.57 -12.77
N GLN A 88 -8.10 23.44 -13.72
CA GLN A 88 -7.66 24.84 -13.87
C GLN A 88 -8.17 25.86 -12.83
N ASN A 89 -8.61 25.45 -11.64
CA ASN A 89 -9.07 26.39 -10.59
C ASN A 89 -8.34 26.14 -9.27
N ASN A 90 -7.57 27.14 -8.82
CA ASN A 90 -6.73 27.10 -7.62
C ASN A 90 -7.50 26.87 -6.29
N ASP A 91 -8.83 26.90 -6.32
CA ASP A 91 -9.66 26.83 -5.11
C ASP A 91 -10.24 25.44 -4.82
N GLN A 92 -10.03 24.43 -5.69
CA GLN A 92 -10.57 23.09 -5.49
C GLN A 92 -9.53 22.15 -4.85
N VAL A 93 -9.83 21.63 -3.65
CA VAL A 93 -9.09 20.53 -3.03
C VAL A 93 -9.00 19.37 -4.03
N SER A 94 -7.78 18.96 -4.38
CA SER A 94 -7.51 17.89 -5.34
C SER A 94 -6.84 16.70 -4.62
N GLY A 95 -6.66 15.58 -5.33
CA GLY A 95 -5.89 14.47 -4.78
C GLY A 95 -6.70 13.50 -3.92
N LEU A 96 -6.00 12.73 -3.08
CA LEU A 96 -6.61 11.77 -2.16
C LEU A 96 -7.58 12.46 -1.19
N LYS A 97 -7.25 13.68 -0.75
CA LYS A 97 -8.10 14.46 0.16
C LYS A 97 -9.50 14.70 -0.40
N HIS A 98 -9.61 15.03 -1.70
CA HIS A 98 -10.92 15.20 -2.35
C HIS A 98 -11.76 13.93 -2.25
N VAL A 99 -11.15 12.76 -2.45
CA VAL A 99 -11.86 11.47 -2.38
C VAL A 99 -12.35 11.19 -0.95
N VAL A 100 -11.50 11.44 0.04
CA VAL A 100 -11.85 11.26 1.46
C VAL A 100 -12.95 12.23 1.89
N ASP A 101 -12.84 13.50 1.52
CA ASP A 101 -13.84 14.54 1.81
C ASP A 101 -15.18 14.19 1.14
N GLU A 102 -15.18 13.73 -0.12
CA GLU A 102 -16.39 13.30 -0.82
C GLU A 102 -17.06 12.11 -0.12
N ALA A 103 -16.28 11.09 0.23
CA ALA A 103 -16.76 9.92 0.96
C ALA A 103 -17.42 10.31 2.29
N LYS A 104 -16.77 11.17 3.07
CA LYS A 104 -17.26 11.59 4.38
C LYS A 104 -18.47 12.52 4.30
N HIS A 105 -18.42 13.54 3.45
CA HIS A 105 -19.48 14.56 3.37
C HIS A 105 -20.70 14.14 2.55
N HIS A 106 -20.49 13.41 1.45
CA HIS A 106 -21.56 13.09 0.50
C HIS A 106 -22.06 11.65 0.59
N HIS A 107 -21.31 10.75 1.24
CA HIS A 107 -21.65 9.34 1.34
C HIS A 107 -21.79 8.81 2.77
N ASN A 108 -21.90 9.68 3.79
CA ASN A 108 -22.08 9.30 5.20
C ASN A 108 -21.05 8.26 5.71
N VAL A 109 -19.83 8.33 5.20
CA VAL A 109 -18.72 7.50 5.67
C VAL A 109 -18.15 8.12 6.94
N THR A 110 -18.06 7.33 7.99
CA THR A 110 -17.52 7.81 9.27
C THR A 110 -15.99 7.78 9.27
N TYR A 111 -15.41 6.63 8.88
CA TYR A 111 -13.97 6.42 8.90
C TYR A 111 -13.43 5.98 7.54
N VAL A 112 -12.25 6.46 7.17
CA VAL A 112 -11.50 6.03 5.99
C VAL A 112 -10.17 5.47 6.45
N TYR A 113 -9.88 4.23 6.05
CA TYR A 113 -8.63 3.54 6.31
C TYR A 113 -7.86 3.35 5.00
N VAL A 114 -6.54 3.35 5.05
CA VAL A 114 -5.69 3.10 3.88
C VAL A 114 -4.83 1.87 4.08
N TRP A 115 -4.74 1.02 3.06
CA TRP A 115 -3.85 -0.14 3.06
C TRP A 115 -2.45 0.25 2.58
N HIS A 116 -1.42 -0.29 3.22
CA HIS A 116 -0.06 -0.36 2.68
C HIS A 116 0.68 -1.61 3.18
N ALA A 117 1.71 -2.06 2.45
CA ALA A 117 2.58 -3.11 2.93
C ALA A 117 3.56 -2.55 3.99
N LEU A 118 4.05 -3.40 4.89
CA LEU A 118 5.05 -3.00 5.89
C LEU A 118 6.28 -2.35 5.23
N ALA A 119 6.75 -2.88 4.10
CA ALA A 119 7.87 -2.31 3.35
C ALA A 119 7.52 -1.09 2.46
N GLY A 120 6.32 -0.52 2.61
CA GLY A 120 5.78 0.55 1.77
C GLY A 120 4.83 0.00 0.70
N TYR A 121 5.36 -0.78 -0.24
CA TYR A 121 4.57 -1.58 -1.18
C TYR A 121 5.12 -3.00 -1.27
N TRP A 122 4.50 -3.89 -2.06
CA TRP A 122 4.88 -5.31 -2.14
C TRP A 122 6.39 -5.52 -2.38
N GLY A 123 6.97 -4.80 -3.34
CA GLY A 123 8.41 -4.81 -3.66
C GLY A 123 9.24 -3.77 -2.90
N GLY A 124 8.64 -3.06 -1.95
CA GLY A 124 9.30 -2.06 -1.12
C GLY A 124 9.21 -0.63 -1.65
N VAL A 125 10.21 0.20 -1.32
CA VAL A 125 10.31 1.61 -1.74
C VAL A 125 11.34 1.74 -2.85
N LYS A 126 11.03 2.46 -3.94
CA LYS A 126 11.97 2.62 -5.06
C LYS A 126 13.17 3.48 -4.62
N PRO A 127 14.41 2.96 -4.71
CA PRO A 127 15.59 3.77 -4.48
C PRO A 127 15.68 4.87 -5.55
N ALA A 128 16.14 6.06 -5.16
CA ALA A 128 16.37 7.19 -6.08
C ALA A 128 15.12 7.65 -6.87
N ALA A 129 13.92 7.37 -6.37
CA ALA A 129 12.75 8.15 -6.77
C ALA A 129 12.84 9.53 -6.12
N THR A 130 12.47 10.57 -6.87
CA THR A 130 12.53 11.97 -6.41
C THR A 130 11.81 12.14 -5.08
N GLY A 131 12.53 12.60 -4.05
CA GLY A 131 11.99 12.80 -2.71
C GLY A 131 11.88 11.53 -1.86
N MET A 132 12.53 10.44 -2.26
CA MET A 132 12.61 9.17 -1.51
C MET A 132 14.06 8.82 -1.13
N GLU A 133 15.04 9.62 -1.55
CA GLU A 133 16.48 9.36 -1.38
C GLU A 133 16.90 9.32 0.09
N HIS A 134 16.25 10.11 0.94
CA HIS A 134 16.60 10.29 2.36
C HIS A 134 16.25 9.09 3.25
N TYR A 135 15.51 8.11 2.72
CA TYR A 135 15.15 6.89 3.43
C TYR A 135 16.23 5.80 3.39
N ASP A 136 17.31 5.98 2.62
CA ASP A 136 18.44 5.04 2.53
C ASP A 136 17.99 3.60 2.22
N CYS A 137 17.19 3.48 1.16
CA CYS A 137 16.57 2.22 0.79
C CYS A 137 17.58 1.28 0.12
N ALA A 138 17.61 0.02 0.57
CA ALA A 138 18.55 -0.98 0.06
C ALA A 138 17.83 -2.26 -0.39
N LEU A 139 18.26 -2.78 -1.53
CA LEU A 139 17.76 -4.05 -2.07
C LEU A 139 18.14 -5.22 -1.13
N ALA A 140 17.18 -6.09 -0.88
CA ALA A 140 17.35 -7.30 -0.11
C ALA A 140 16.50 -8.42 -0.73
N TYR A 141 16.96 -9.65 -0.57
CA TYR A 141 16.32 -10.82 -1.17
C TYR A 141 15.75 -11.67 -0.03
N PRO A 142 14.41 -11.78 0.08
CA PRO A 142 13.76 -12.66 1.05
C PRO A 142 14.28 -14.09 0.95
N VAL A 143 14.67 -14.66 2.08
CA VAL A 143 14.99 -16.09 2.18
C VAL A 143 13.94 -16.76 3.05
N GLN A 144 13.13 -17.63 2.45
CA GLN A 144 12.13 -18.41 3.17
C GLN A 144 12.78 -19.60 3.88
N SER A 145 12.25 -19.95 5.06
CA SER A 145 12.69 -21.13 5.79
C SER A 145 12.16 -22.41 5.12
N PRO A 146 12.87 -23.56 5.24
CA PRO A 146 12.37 -24.83 4.72
C PRO A 146 10.99 -25.21 5.25
N GLY A 147 10.70 -24.86 6.52
CA GLY A 147 9.40 -25.09 7.14
C GLY A 147 8.27 -24.27 6.49
N VAL A 148 8.52 -23.02 6.11
CA VAL A 148 7.53 -22.21 5.38
C VAL A 148 7.31 -22.78 3.98
N MET A 149 8.39 -23.06 3.24
CA MET A 149 8.31 -23.61 1.89
C MET A 149 7.57 -24.95 1.81
N GLY A 150 7.71 -25.81 2.82
CA GLY A 150 7.05 -27.11 2.87
C GLY A 150 5.54 -27.05 3.20
N ASN A 151 5.05 -25.96 3.80
CA ASN A 151 3.67 -25.84 4.24
C ASN A 151 2.85 -24.85 3.39
N GLN A 152 3.46 -23.73 3.00
CA GLN A 152 2.79 -22.66 2.28
C GLN A 152 3.77 -22.02 1.28
N PRO A 153 3.98 -22.66 0.11
CA PRO A 153 4.64 -21.99 -1.00
C PRO A 153 3.82 -20.76 -1.41
N ASP A 154 4.49 -19.64 -1.65
CA ASP A 154 3.85 -18.36 -1.93
C ASP A 154 4.50 -17.71 -3.16
N ILE A 155 3.69 -17.56 -4.21
CA ILE A 155 4.11 -16.97 -5.49
C ILE A 155 4.61 -15.52 -5.34
N VAL A 156 4.10 -14.78 -4.34
CA VAL A 156 4.57 -13.42 -4.04
C VAL A 156 5.99 -13.47 -3.48
N MET A 157 6.27 -14.44 -2.61
CA MET A 157 7.61 -14.62 -2.05
C MET A 157 8.60 -15.09 -3.11
N ASP A 158 8.19 -15.98 -4.01
CA ASP A 158 9.00 -16.40 -5.17
C ASP A 158 9.35 -15.20 -6.06
N CYS A 159 8.36 -14.35 -6.36
CA CYS A 159 8.55 -13.08 -7.07
C CYS A 159 9.60 -12.19 -6.39
N LEU A 160 9.48 -11.99 -5.08
CA LEU A 160 10.39 -11.12 -4.32
C LEU A 160 11.77 -11.74 -4.15
N ALA A 161 11.91 -13.06 -4.11
CA ALA A 161 13.19 -13.75 -4.10
C ALA A 161 13.96 -13.54 -5.42
N VAL A 162 13.26 -13.40 -6.55
CA VAL A 162 13.87 -13.10 -7.87
C VAL A 162 14.15 -11.61 -8.05
N HIS A 163 13.17 -10.76 -7.81
CA HIS A 163 13.25 -9.32 -8.12
C HIS A 163 13.85 -8.46 -6.98
N GLY A 164 13.92 -9.03 -5.78
CA GLY A 164 14.33 -8.36 -4.56
C GLY A 164 13.29 -7.36 -4.05
N LEU A 165 13.22 -7.27 -2.73
CA LEU A 165 12.47 -6.25 -2.01
C LEU A 165 13.41 -5.11 -1.65
N VAL A 166 12.99 -3.87 -1.87
CA VAL A 166 13.78 -2.71 -1.45
C VAL A 166 13.30 -2.23 -0.08
N LEU A 167 14.15 -2.44 0.91
CA LEU A 167 13.84 -2.17 2.31
C LEU A 167 14.41 -0.81 2.74
N VAL A 168 13.56 0.04 3.31
CA VAL A 168 13.98 1.26 4.01
C VAL A 168 14.99 0.91 5.12
N HIS A 169 16.00 1.75 5.32
CA HIS A 169 16.97 1.47 6.37
C HIS A 169 16.28 1.46 7.76
N PRO A 170 16.56 0.50 8.67
CA PRO A 170 15.87 0.41 9.97
C PRO A 170 15.99 1.66 10.85
N LYS A 171 17.06 2.44 10.68
CA LYS A 171 17.26 3.74 11.38
C LYS A 171 16.49 4.92 10.75
N LYS A 172 15.91 4.73 9.55
CA LYS A 172 15.20 5.76 8.78
C LYS A 172 13.73 5.43 8.59
N VAL A 173 13.30 4.22 8.95
CA VAL A 173 11.92 3.73 8.75
C VAL A 173 10.87 4.56 9.50
N PHE A 174 11.22 5.12 10.67
CA PHE A 174 10.33 6.07 11.35
C PHE A 174 10.04 7.31 10.49
N ASN A 175 11.06 7.93 9.87
CA ASN A 175 10.85 9.09 9.02
C ASN A 175 9.93 8.73 7.83
N PHE A 176 10.14 7.56 7.23
CA PHE A 176 9.29 7.07 6.16
C PHE A 176 7.82 6.94 6.58
N TYR A 177 7.55 6.24 7.69
CA TYR A 177 6.16 6.11 8.15
C TYR A 177 5.57 7.43 8.63
N ASN A 178 6.34 8.25 9.34
CA ASN A 178 5.88 9.54 9.81
C ASN A 178 5.49 10.46 8.66
N GLU A 179 6.28 10.52 7.59
CA GLU A 179 5.93 11.29 6.39
C GLU A 179 4.71 10.72 5.65
N LEU A 180 4.64 9.38 5.52
CA LEU A 180 3.51 8.69 4.90
C LEU A 180 2.20 8.94 5.66
N HIS A 181 2.20 8.68 6.96
CA HIS A 181 1.03 8.79 7.82
C HIS A 181 0.62 10.23 8.06
N ALA A 182 1.56 11.17 8.16
CA ALA A 182 1.23 12.60 8.20
C ALA A 182 0.53 13.06 6.91
N TYR A 183 0.98 12.61 5.75
CA TYR A 183 0.30 12.91 4.48
C TYR A 183 -1.12 12.32 4.46
N LEU A 184 -1.28 11.03 4.82
CA LEU A 184 -2.61 10.40 4.89
C LEU A 184 -3.55 11.11 5.87
N ALA A 185 -3.06 11.45 7.07
CA ALA A 185 -3.81 12.20 8.07
C ALA A 185 -4.22 13.58 7.55
N SER A 186 -3.33 14.29 6.83
CA SER A 186 -3.68 15.57 6.19
C SER A 186 -4.75 15.45 5.09
N CYS A 187 -4.90 14.25 4.51
CA CYS A 187 -5.99 13.94 3.59
C CYS A 187 -7.29 13.54 4.31
N GLY A 188 -7.31 13.48 5.65
CA GLY A 188 -8.46 13.10 6.45
C GLY A 188 -8.64 11.58 6.63
N VAL A 189 -7.61 10.78 6.36
CA VAL A 189 -7.62 9.33 6.62
C VAL A 189 -7.52 9.09 8.13
N ASP A 190 -8.34 8.18 8.65
CA ASP A 190 -8.48 7.91 10.09
C ASP A 190 -7.62 6.75 10.58
N GLY A 191 -7.09 5.93 9.67
CA GLY A 191 -6.19 4.85 10.06
C GLY A 191 -5.57 4.11 8.89
N VAL A 192 -4.71 3.14 9.22
CA VAL A 192 -4.01 2.33 8.23
C VAL A 192 -4.16 0.83 8.52
N LYS A 193 -4.30 0.04 7.45
CA LYS A 193 -4.14 -1.41 7.50
C LYS A 193 -2.76 -1.75 6.95
N VAL A 194 -1.90 -2.30 7.80
CA VAL A 194 -0.52 -2.67 7.42
C VAL A 194 -0.39 -4.16 7.23
N ASP A 195 -0.02 -4.56 6.02
CA ASP A 195 0.02 -5.96 5.58
C ASP A 195 1.44 -6.44 5.32
N VAL A 196 1.60 -7.74 5.03
CA VAL A 196 2.90 -8.36 4.70
C VAL A 196 3.94 -8.18 5.82
N GLN A 197 3.49 -8.12 7.08
CA GLN A 197 4.37 -7.83 8.21
C GLN A 197 5.38 -8.96 8.49
N ASN A 198 5.06 -10.19 8.09
CA ASN A 198 5.96 -11.34 8.19
C ASN A 198 7.22 -11.21 7.31
N ILE A 199 7.25 -10.29 6.34
CA ILE A 199 8.36 -10.18 5.38
C ILE A 199 9.72 -9.92 6.05
N VAL A 200 9.74 -9.16 7.16
CA VAL A 200 10.97 -8.82 7.88
C VAL A 200 11.67 -10.03 8.49
N GLU A 201 10.93 -11.12 8.73
CA GLU A 201 11.50 -12.40 9.18
C GLU A 201 12.54 -12.93 8.18
N THR A 202 12.29 -12.72 6.89
CA THR A 202 13.10 -13.23 5.78
C THR A 202 14.26 -12.31 5.39
N LEU A 203 14.39 -11.15 6.05
CA LEU A 203 15.28 -10.05 5.66
C LEU A 203 16.29 -9.64 6.75
N GLY A 204 16.40 -10.42 7.83
CA GLY A 204 17.24 -10.07 8.98
C GLY A 204 18.75 -10.11 8.72
N ALA A 205 19.21 -10.79 7.67
CA ALA A 205 20.63 -10.92 7.33
C ALA A 205 21.26 -9.54 7.03
N GLY A 206 22.40 -9.26 7.66
CA GLY A 206 23.09 -7.96 7.52
C GLY A 206 22.41 -6.77 8.22
N ARG A 207 21.31 -7.00 8.96
CA ARG A 207 20.48 -5.94 9.59
C ARG A 207 20.25 -6.15 11.09
N GLY A 208 21.17 -6.86 11.76
CA GLY A 208 21.07 -7.19 13.19
C GLY A 208 20.16 -8.39 13.51
N GLY A 209 19.70 -9.11 12.49
CA GLY A 209 18.83 -10.28 12.64
C GLY A 209 17.34 -9.93 12.71
N ARG A 210 16.49 -10.96 12.53
CA ARG A 210 15.03 -10.82 12.46
C ARG A 210 14.43 -10.04 13.65
N VAL A 211 14.91 -10.28 14.87
CA VAL A 211 14.35 -9.66 16.08
C VAL A 211 14.60 -8.15 16.10
N ALA A 212 15.82 -7.72 15.78
CA ALA A 212 16.17 -6.30 15.76
C ALA A 212 15.45 -5.56 14.63
N LEU A 213 15.35 -6.19 13.45
CA LEU A 213 14.66 -5.63 12.31
C LEU A 213 13.16 -5.46 12.58
N THR A 214 12.48 -6.53 13.03
CA THR A 214 11.05 -6.50 13.37
C THR A 214 10.76 -5.46 14.45
N ARG A 215 11.60 -5.39 15.49
CA ARG A 215 11.44 -4.37 16.55
C ARG A 215 11.51 -2.96 16.00
N SER A 216 12.50 -2.67 15.15
CA SER A 216 12.68 -1.33 14.56
C SER A 216 11.49 -0.92 13.72
N TYR A 217 10.97 -1.84 12.91
CA TYR A 217 9.81 -1.61 12.06
C TYR A 217 8.52 -1.42 12.87
N GLN A 218 8.26 -2.27 13.87
CA GLN A 218 7.05 -2.13 14.68
C GLN A 218 7.04 -0.86 15.52
N GLN A 219 8.15 -0.55 16.19
CA GLN A 219 8.23 0.68 16.99
C GLN A 219 8.03 1.94 16.13
N ALA A 220 8.60 1.94 14.92
CA ALA A 220 8.41 3.04 14.00
C ALA A 220 6.96 3.15 13.51
N LEU A 221 6.29 2.01 13.26
CA LEU A 221 4.91 1.97 12.82
C LEU A 221 3.94 2.42 13.91
N GLU A 222 4.13 1.94 15.14
CA GLU A 222 3.32 2.35 16.29
C GLU A 222 3.48 3.84 16.60
N ALA A 223 4.70 4.37 16.45
CA ALA A 223 4.98 5.78 16.72
C ALA A 223 4.43 6.74 15.66
N SER A 224 4.16 6.28 14.43
CA SER A 224 3.75 7.14 13.32
C SER A 224 2.24 7.27 13.15
N VAL A 225 1.44 6.41 13.79
CA VAL A 225 -0.03 6.41 13.74
C VAL A 225 -0.69 7.19 14.90
N ALA A 226 0.12 7.90 15.69
CA ALA A 226 -0.29 8.63 16.89
C ALA A 226 -0.89 10.02 16.59
#